data_AF-A0A538ST11-F1
#
_entry.id   AF-A0A538ST11-F1
#
_cell.length_a   1.000
_cell.length_b   1.000
_cell.length_c   1.000
_cell.angle_alpha   90.00
_cell.angle_beta   90.00
_cell.angle_gamma   90.00
#
_symmetry.space_group_name_H-M   'P 1'
#
loop_
_entity.id
_entity.type
_entity.pdbx_description
1 polymer ?
#
loop_
_entity_poly.entity_id
_entity_poly.type
_entity_poly.pdbx_seq_one_letter_code
_entity_poly.pdbx_strand_id
1 'polypeptide(L)'
;MYARIPVVLAFLFLFILAGAMHSEAALSAADRVHEVTLAQGPSERAQSVSDAAPVLIAPAPMRLRQGATADQTLFASDDDGDPIWFSKTFGPAYMTVTTLNAGSGSATGNVHLAPALADQGTEIGGIKAS
;
A
#
# COMPACT_ATOMS: atom_id res chain seq x y z
N MET A 1 78.13 14.23 37.49
CA MET A 1 77.44 12.93 37.61
C MET A 1 76.79 12.64 36.26
N TYR A 2 77.46 11.88 35.38
CA TYR A 2 77.10 10.52 34.87
C TYR A 2 75.80 10.51 34.03
N ALA A 3 75.64 9.93 32.83
CA ALA A 3 76.45 9.03 31.97
C ALA A 3 75.85 9.01 30.53
N ARG A 4 76.62 8.92 29.42
CA ARG A 4 77.04 7.73 28.62
C ARG A 4 75.90 7.03 27.80
N ILE A 5 75.85 7.15 26.45
CA ILE A 5 76.33 6.20 25.37
C ILE A 5 75.44 4.91 25.24
N PRO A 6 75.14 4.25 24.08
CA PRO A 6 74.67 4.62 22.70
C PRO A 6 73.73 3.51 22.05
N VAL A 7 73.61 3.49 20.70
CA VAL A 7 73.45 2.32 19.77
C VAL A 7 72.20 1.39 19.80
N VAL A 8 71.47 1.41 18.66
CA VAL A 8 70.95 0.33 17.77
C VAL A 8 70.49 -1.04 18.35
N LEU A 9 69.36 -1.51 17.78
CA LEU A 9 69.03 -2.91 17.38
C LEU A 9 68.09 -3.70 18.30
N ALA A 10 66.92 -4.09 17.78
CA ALA A 10 66.55 -5.51 17.53
C ALA A 10 65.02 -5.67 17.30
N PHE A 11 64.66 -6.18 16.11
CA PHE A 11 63.43 -6.94 15.92
C PHE A 11 63.58 -8.31 16.59
N LEU A 12 62.62 -8.76 17.40
CA LEU A 12 62.43 -10.18 17.69
C LEU A 12 60.97 -10.50 18.09
N PHE A 13 60.37 -11.41 17.32
CA PHE A 13 59.06 -12.04 17.51
C PHE A 13 59.09 -13.05 18.68
N LEU A 14 58.04 -13.15 19.51
CA LEU A 14 57.65 -14.42 20.15
C LEU A 14 56.19 -14.43 20.65
N PHE A 15 55.42 -15.40 20.14
CA PHE A 15 54.06 -15.82 20.54
C PHE A 15 54.10 -16.70 21.82
N ILE A 16 52.93 -16.94 22.44
CA ILE A 16 52.50 -18.03 23.39
C ILE A 16 51.94 -17.43 24.70
N LEU A 17 50.84 -17.85 25.36
CA LEU A 17 49.64 -18.67 25.12
C LEU A 17 48.87 -18.68 26.48
N ALA A 18 47.54 -18.61 26.43
CA ALA A 18 46.55 -18.98 27.47
C ALA A 18 46.29 -18.05 28.69
N GLY A 19 45.01 -17.67 28.88
CA GLY A 19 44.49 -17.15 30.15
C GLY A 19 43.18 -16.35 30.10
N ALA A 20 42.08 -17.00 29.73
CA ALA A 20 40.67 -16.75 30.09
C ALA A 20 40.03 -15.32 30.01
N MET A 21 38.99 -15.27 29.16
CA MET A 21 37.69 -14.57 29.34
C MET A 21 37.69 -13.06 29.58
N HIS A 22 37.22 -12.29 28.59
CA HIS A 22 36.13 -11.30 28.73
C HIS A 22 35.68 -10.85 27.33
N SER A 23 34.36 -10.84 27.10
CA SER A 23 33.51 -10.09 26.14
C SER A 23 34.07 -9.73 24.75
N GLU A 24 33.38 -9.88 23.64
CA GLU A 24 31.97 -10.16 23.37
C GLU A 24 31.90 -10.36 21.86
N ALA A 25 31.15 -11.37 21.40
CA ALA A 25 30.76 -11.42 20.01
C ALA A 25 29.75 -10.29 19.77
N ALA A 26 30.20 -9.18 19.19
CA ALA A 26 29.32 -8.23 18.52
C ALA A 26 30.10 -7.53 17.42
N LEU A 27 30.29 -8.22 16.29
CA LEU A 27 30.38 -7.54 15.00
C LEU A 27 29.08 -6.76 14.83
N SER A 28 29.14 -5.51 15.29
CA SER A 28 28.29 -4.37 15.02
C SER A 28 26.93 -4.70 14.43
N ALA A 29 25.91 -4.75 15.29
CA ALA A 29 24.51 -4.61 14.92
C ALA A 29 24.18 -3.21 14.32
N ALA A 30 25.17 -2.40 13.95
CA ALA A 30 24.98 -1.06 13.39
C ALA A 30 24.60 -1.07 11.90
N ASP A 31 24.58 -2.23 11.24
CA ASP A 31 24.25 -2.34 9.82
C ASP A 31 22.93 -3.10 9.59
N ARG A 32 21.86 -2.63 10.23
CA ARG A 32 20.47 -2.91 9.82
C ARG A 32 19.62 -1.67 9.99
N VAL A 33 20.05 -0.60 9.33
CA VAL A 33 19.21 0.61 9.21
C VAL A 33 18.02 0.24 8.33
N HIS A 34 16.82 0.21 8.91
CA HIS A 34 15.58 0.21 8.13
C HIS A 34 15.30 1.65 7.75
N GLU A 35 15.68 2.04 6.54
CA GLU A 35 15.32 3.34 5.99
C GLU A 35 13.82 3.37 5.72
N VAL A 36 13.07 3.98 6.63
CA VAL A 36 11.64 4.26 6.45
C VAL A 36 11.51 5.67 5.86
N THR A 37 11.24 5.74 4.57
CA THR A 37 10.90 7.01 3.90
C THR A 37 9.42 7.31 4.16
N LEU A 38 9.12 8.26 5.05
CA LEU A 38 7.76 8.80 5.26
C LEU A 38 7.45 9.81 4.14
N ALA A 39 6.20 10.01 3.71
CA ALA A 39 5.85 10.97 2.64
C ALA A 39 6.58 12.32 2.80
N GLN A 40 7.26 12.78 1.74
CA GLN A 40 8.41 13.70 1.82
C GLN A 40 8.02 15.18 1.58
N GLY A 41 6.76 15.48 1.22
CA GLY A 41 6.31 16.85 0.91
C GLY A 41 5.17 17.38 1.80
N PRO A 42 5.12 18.70 2.07
CA PRO A 42 3.95 19.32 2.70
C PRO A 42 2.68 19.16 1.86
N SER A 43 2.79 19.05 0.53
CA SER A 43 1.65 18.82 -0.37
C SER A 43 1.07 17.42 -0.25
N GLU A 44 1.91 16.38 -0.17
CA GLU A 44 1.46 15.00 0.06
C GLU A 44 0.79 14.86 1.43
N ARG A 45 1.34 15.53 2.45
CA ARG A 45 0.74 15.58 3.79
C ARG A 45 -0.56 16.39 3.79
N ALA A 46 -0.64 17.47 3.02
CA ALA A 46 -1.83 18.33 2.91
C ALA A 46 -3.00 17.64 2.17
N GLN A 47 -2.69 16.82 1.16
CA GLN A 47 -3.67 16.00 0.45
C GLN A 47 -4.22 14.91 1.36
N SER A 48 -3.35 14.18 2.06
CA SER A 48 -3.77 13.15 3.04
C SER A 48 -4.54 13.70 4.27
N VAL A 49 -4.60 15.02 4.50
CA VAL A 49 -5.35 15.62 5.62
C VAL A 49 -6.62 16.35 5.20
N SER A 50 -6.91 16.50 3.90
CA SER A 50 -8.31 16.66 3.51
C SER A 50 -9.00 15.30 3.67
N ASP A 51 -10.20 15.30 4.22
CA ASP A 51 -11.07 14.12 4.33
C ASP A 51 -12.14 14.21 3.21
N ALA A 52 -11.72 14.55 1.99
CA ALA A 52 -12.65 14.64 0.87
C ALA A 52 -13.15 13.23 0.55
N ALA A 53 -14.46 13.02 0.63
CA ALA A 53 -15.03 11.72 0.28
C ALA A 53 -14.94 11.47 -1.24
N PRO A 54 -14.70 10.22 -1.67
CA PRO A 54 -14.73 9.87 -3.08
C PRO A 54 -16.05 10.25 -3.77
N VAL A 55 -15.95 10.80 -4.97
CA VAL A 55 -17.09 11.18 -5.81
C VAL A 55 -17.30 10.13 -6.89
N LEU A 56 -18.37 9.34 -6.78
CA LEU A 56 -18.81 8.41 -7.80
C LEU A 56 -19.56 9.15 -8.93
N ILE A 57 -19.12 8.96 -10.18
CA ILE A 57 -19.92 9.35 -11.34
C ILE A 57 -21.13 8.43 -11.41
N ALA A 58 -22.33 9.03 -11.40
CA ALA A 58 -23.58 8.31 -11.38
C ALA A 58 -23.66 7.29 -12.54
N PRO A 59 -23.83 5.99 -12.25
CA PRO A 59 -24.02 4.98 -13.29
C PRO A 59 -25.33 5.24 -14.05
N ALA A 60 -25.34 4.99 -15.35
CA ALA A 60 -26.55 5.10 -16.15
C ALA A 60 -27.55 3.98 -15.81
N PRO A 61 -28.87 4.24 -15.93
CA PRO A 61 -29.88 3.18 -15.84
C PRO A 61 -29.64 2.09 -16.89
N MET A 62 -29.79 0.83 -16.50
CA MET A 62 -29.59 -0.33 -17.39
C MET A 62 -30.94 -1.00 -17.68
N ARG A 63 -31.13 -1.44 -18.93
CA ARG A 63 -32.32 -2.21 -19.36
C ARG A 63 -31.87 -3.49 -20.05
N LEU A 64 -32.31 -4.63 -19.52
CA LEU A 64 -31.93 -5.95 -20.02
C LEU A 64 -33.17 -6.73 -20.43
N ARG A 65 -32.98 -7.68 -21.35
CA ARG A 65 -33.93 -8.77 -21.53
C ARG A 65 -33.74 -9.79 -20.40
N GLN A 66 -34.80 -10.52 -20.10
CA GLN A 66 -34.76 -11.63 -19.15
C GLN A 66 -33.69 -12.65 -19.57
N GLY A 67 -32.86 -13.10 -18.61
CA GLY A 67 -31.77 -14.05 -18.86
C GLY A 67 -30.54 -13.47 -19.59
N ALA A 68 -30.54 -12.18 -19.92
CA ALA A 68 -29.35 -11.51 -20.49
C ALA A 68 -28.44 -10.96 -19.37
N THR A 69 -27.18 -10.76 -19.70
CA THR A 69 -26.22 -10.06 -18.83
C THR A 69 -25.84 -8.71 -19.42
N ALA A 70 -25.42 -7.78 -18.56
CA ALA A 70 -24.84 -6.52 -18.99
C ALA A 70 -23.83 -5.99 -17.98
N ASP A 71 -22.86 -5.26 -18.51
CA ASP A 71 -21.77 -4.65 -17.77
C ASP A 71 -21.76 -3.15 -18.02
N GLN A 72 -21.48 -2.39 -16.97
CA GLN A 72 -21.24 -0.95 -17.06
C GLN A 72 -20.02 -0.58 -16.23
N THR A 73 -19.08 0.14 -16.85
CA THR A 73 -17.91 0.67 -16.17
C THR A 73 -18.32 1.76 -15.19
N LEU A 74 -17.71 1.74 -14.02
CA LEU A 74 -17.85 2.75 -12.98
C LEU A 74 -16.59 3.62 -12.95
N PHE A 75 -16.77 4.89 -12.63
CA PHE A 75 -15.69 5.87 -12.48
C PHE A 75 -15.90 6.66 -11.20
N ALA A 76 -14.84 6.84 -10.43
CA ALA A 76 -14.83 7.74 -9.27
C ALA A 76 -13.51 8.51 -9.20
N SER A 77 -13.55 9.64 -8.52
CA SER A 77 -12.38 10.47 -8.20
C SER A 77 -12.35 10.81 -6.72
N ASP A 78 -11.15 11.04 -6.22
CA ASP A 78 -10.86 11.44 -4.85
C ASP A 78 -9.72 12.47 -4.91
N ASP A 79 -9.98 13.68 -4.42
CA ASP A 79 -9.06 14.82 -4.58
C ASP A 79 -7.82 14.70 -3.68
N ASP A 80 -7.85 13.80 -2.69
CA ASP A 80 -6.78 13.55 -1.74
C ASP A 80 -5.76 12.54 -2.27
N GLY A 81 -6.11 11.88 -3.39
CA GLY A 81 -5.24 10.90 -4.02
C GLY A 81 -5.37 9.50 -3.42
N ASP A 82 -6.36 9.28 -2.56
CA ASP A 82 -6.56 7.99 -1.93
C ASP A 82 -7.07 6.94 -2.94
N PRO A 83 -6.67 5.66 -2.77
CA PRO A 83 -7.26 4.56 -3.53
C PRO A 83 -8.75 4.41 -3.21
N ILE A 84 -9.57 4.12 -4.21
CA ILE A 84 -11.03 4.03 -4.08
C ILE A 84 -11.51 2.60 -4.36
N TRP A 85 -12.40 2.09 -3.51
CA TRP A 85 -13.08 0.81 -3.69
C TRP A 85 -14.57 0.99 -3.95
N PHE A 86 -15.07 0.26 -4.95
CA PHE A 86 -16.49 0.17 -5.25
C PHE A 86 -17.11 -1.03 -4.53
N SER A 87 -18.28 -0.82 -3.94
CA SER A 87 -19.08 -1.90 -3.37
C SER A 87 -20.57 -1.66 -3.54
N LYS A 88 -21.31 -2.76 -3.65
CA LYS A 88 -22.77 -2.74 -3.62
C LYS A 88 -23.26 -2.46 -2.20
N THR A 89 -24.14 -1.49 -2.03
CA THR A 89 -24.78 -1.20 -0.73
C THR A 89 -26.13 -1.89 -0.59
N PHE A 90 -26.93 -1.93 -1.66
CA PHE A 90 -28.19 -2.68 -1.75
C PHE A 90 -28.51 -3.01 -3.22
N GLY A 91 -29.52 -3.84 -3.45
CA GLY A 91 -30.06 -4.13 -4.78
C GLY A 91 -30.25 -5.63 -5.05
N PRO A 92 -30.72 -5.99 -6.26
CA PRO A 92 -31.16 -7.35 -6.56
C PRO A 92 -30.02 -8.36 -6.48
N ALA A 93 -30.30 -9.62 -6.12
CA ALA A 93 -29.28 -10.65 -5.91
C ALA A 93 -28.34 -10.85 -7.12
N TYR A 94 -28.85 -10.61 -8.32
CA TYR A 94 -28.12 -10.73 -9.59
C TYR A 94 -27.23 -9.53 -9.95
N MET A 95 -27.15 -8.51 -9.09
CA MET A 95 -26.24 -7.37 -9.25
C MET A 95 -24.96 -7.60 -8.45
N THR A 96 -23.81 -7.55 -9.14
CA THR A 96 -22.47 -7.56 -8.54
C THR A 96 -21.73 -6.27 -8.87
N VAL A 97 -20.86 -5.82 -7.96
CA VAL A 97 -20.01 -4.64 -8.12
C VAL A 97 -18.59 -5.04 -7.81
N THR A 98 -17.68 -4.70 -8.71
CA THR A 98 -16.26 -5.08 -8.61
C THR A 98 -15.40 -3.84 -8.82
N THR A 99 -14.35 -3.72 -8.01
CA THR A 99 -13.27 -2.74 -8.25
C THR A 99 -12.29 -3.34 -9.25
N LEU A 100 -12.02 -2.65 -10.36
CA LEU A 100 -11.07 -3.11 -11.38
C LEU A 100 -9.70 -2.47 -11.18
N ASN A 101 -9.68 -1.18 -10.82
CA ASN A 101 -8.48 -0.45 -10.45
C ASN A 101 -8.84 0.58 -9.38
N ALA A 102 -8.21 0.49 -8.21
CA ALA A 102 -8.43 1.44 -7.11
C ALA A 102 -7.67 2.76 -7.29
N GLY A 103 -6.61 2.76 -8.10
CA GLY A 103 -5.77 3.91 -8.44
C GLY A 103 -5.26 4.72 -7.25
N SER A 104 -5.01 6.00 -7.49
CA SER A 104 -4.60 7.00 -6.49
C SER A 104 -5.31 8.30 -6.84
N GLY A 105 -6.49 8.51 -6.26
CA GLY A 105 -7.36 9.65 -6.56
C GLY A 105 -8.29 9.46 -7.77
N SER A 106 -8.17 8.35 -8.50
CA SER A 106 -9.13 7.96 -9.53
C SER A 106 -9.19 6.46 -9.69
N ALA A 107 -10.40 5.92 -9.77
CA ALA A 107 -10.64 4.49 -9.83
C ALA A 107 -11.63 4.11 -10.93
N THR A 108 -11.47 2.87 -11.41
CA THR A 108 -12.43 2.21 -12.29
C THR A 108 -13.00 0.96 -11.65
N GLY A 109 -14.29 0.75 -11.86
CA GLY A 109 -15.01 -0.42 -11.41
C GLY A 109 -15.93 -0.95 -12.49
N ASN A 110 -16.70 -1.96 -12.13
CA ASN A 110 -17.74 -2.52 -12.96
C ASN A 110 -18.96 -2.85 -12.10
N VAL A 111 -20.14 -2.54 -12.61
CA VAL A 111 -21.38 -3.17 -12.18
C VAL A 111 -21.81 -4.17 -13.24
N HIS A 112 -22.06 -5.39 -12.81
CA HIS A 112 -22.54 -6.48 -13.63
C HIS A 112 -23.95 -6.89 -13.19
N LEU A 113 -24.86 -7.02 -14.16
CA LEU A 113 -26.23 -7.48 -13.95
C LEU A 113 -26.43 -8.79 -14.70
N ALA A 114 -26.92 -9.82 -14.01
CA ALA A 114 -27.23 -11.13 -14.59
C ALA A 114 -28.60 -11.69 -14.12
N PRO A 115 -29.72 -10.99 -14.39
CA PRO A 115 -31.04 -11.46 -13.99
C PRO A 115 -31.40 -12.81 -14.63
N ALA A 116 -32.03 -13.69 -13.86
CA ALA A 116 -32.63 -14.92 -14.37
C ALA A 116 -33.94 -14.64 -15.13
N LEU A 117 -34.52 -15.68 -15.76
CA LEU A 117 -35.80 -15.54 -16.46
C LEU A 117 -36.97 -15.14 -15.55
N ALA A 118 -36.90 -15.52 -14.27
CA ALA A 118 -37.92 -15.21 -13.28
C ALA A 118 -37.81 -13.76 -12.74
N ASP A 119 -36.65 -13.13 -12.89
CA ASP A 119 -36.41 -11.77 -12.42
C ASP A 119 -37.03 -10.77 -13.40
N GLN A 120 -38.14 -10.15 -12.99
CA GLN A 120 -38.93 -9.25 -13.83
C GLN A 120 -39.27 -7.97 -13.08
N GLY A 121 -39.42 -6.86 -13.82
CA GLY A 121 -39.81 -5.58 -13.26
C GLY A 121 -38.66 -4.59 -13.17
N THR A 122 -38.88 -3.51 -12.41
CA THR A 122 -37.90 -2.45 -12.17
C THR A 122 -37.33 -2.63 -10.78
N GLU A 123 -36.01 -2.78 -10.69
CA GLU A 123 -35.27 -2.88 -9.44
C GLU A 123 -34.42 -1.63 -9.22
N ILE A 124 -34.13 -1.34 -7.94
CA ILE A 124 -33.20 -0.29 -7.55
C ILE A 124 -31.97 -0.90 -6.88
N GLY A 125 -30.79 -0.34 -7.17
CA GLY A 125 -29.53 -0.77 -6.60
C GLY A 125 -28.70 0.42 -6.16
N GLY A 126 -27.91 0.22 -5.11
CA GLY A 126 -26.99 1.22 -4.58
C GLY A 126 -25.54 0.77 -4.75
N ILE A 127 -24.70 1.71 -5.16
CA ILE A 127 -23.25 1.55 -5.26
C ILE A 127 -22.62 2.64 -4.41
N LYS A 128 -21.61 2.29 -3.61
CA LYS A 128 -20.73 3.27 -2.97
C LYS A 128 -19.31 3.20 -3.54
N ALA A 129 -18.68 4.35 -3.64
CA ALA A 129 -17.24 4.52 -3.70
C ALA A 129 -16.77 4.91 -2.29
N SER A 130 -15.66 4.33 -1.83
CA SER A 130 -15.11 4.54 -0.48
C SER A 130 -13.63 4.26 -0.44
#